data_AF-A0A4T0WF99-F1
#
_entry.id   AF-A0A4T0WF99-F1
#
_cell.length_a   1.000
_cell.length_b   1.000
_cell.length_c   1.000
_cell.angle_alpha   90.00
_cell.angle_beta   90.00
_cell.angle_gamma   90.00
#
_symmetry.space_group_name_H-M   'P 1'
#
loop_
_entity.id
_entity.type
_entity.pdbx_description
1 polymer ?
#
loop_
_entity_poly.entity_id
_entity_poly.type
_entity_poly.pdbx_seq_one_letter_code
_entity_poly.pdbx_strand_id
1 'polypeptide(L)'
;MTKRWNRVWNVDVVGVLRGRYWHEALSVKVGETAIRNCFKDQLASLRQEGLERMGNHPCVMTEFGIPYDMGEKKAYKTGDYADQSAALDANYYGAEGSGMEGHCLWVYTAKNTHQHGDLWNGEDLSVFSLDDKTLPMSPLPRSPSPNPSSDLKRNSMSRDVPDESTVTPENLQNTITNPSISSAPSKDPELTNAPGLRAAEAFVRPSPWVVAGDVLQYGFDLRSCTFTLKLKASAPPSEGAPTVVFLPEFHYPQDNCTVEVSSGKWAISTDDEEGPLVQKLKWWHADGVQTLKVTGLARQHNVLEGSEEDMGYLEQCQKNYANCSVM
;
A
#
# COMPACT_ATOMS: atom_id res chain seq x y z
N MET A 1 -13.44 -14.10 19.86
CA MET A 1 -13.31 -13.78 18.43
C MET A 1 -12.04 -14.47 17.93
N THR A 2 -12.11 -15.34 16.92
CA THR A 2 -10.91 -16.01 16.39
C THR A 2 -10.11 -14.99 15.57
N LYS A 3 -9.03 -14.41 16.11
CA LYS A 3 -8.14 -13.48 15.39
C LYS A 3 -7.41 -14.24 14.26
N ARG A 4 -8.11 -14.57 13.16
CA ARG A 4 -7.59 -15.33 12.01
C ARG A 4 -8.30 -14.88 10.73
N TRP A 5 -7.56 -14.83 9.63
CA TRP A 5 -8.11 -14.54 8.31
C TRP A 5 -8.78 -15.80 7.76
N ASN A 6 -10.07 -15.72 7.41
CA ASN A 6 -10.78 -16.83 6.79
C ASN A 6 -10.87 -16.62 5.29
N ARG A 7 -10.13 -17.43 4.53
CA ARG A 7 -10.07 -17.38 3.06
C ARG A 7 -11.20 -18.17 2.38
N VAL A 8 -11.94 -18.96 3.16
CA VAL A 8 -12.92 -19.92 2.63
C VAL A 8 -14.30 -19.31 2.58
N TRP A 9 -14.72 -18.62 3.64
CA TRP A 9 -16.05 -18.02 3.70
C TRP A 9 -16.11 -16.80 4.60
N ASN A 10 -17.12 -15.96 4.35
CA ASN A 10 -17.52 -14.85 5.20
C ASN A 10 -19.05 -14.70 5.17
N VAL A 11 -19.61 -13.77 5.94
CA VAL A 11 -21.05 -13.48 6.03
C VAL A 11 -21.30 -12.00 5.72
N ASP A 12 -22.34 -11.74 4.93
CA ASP A 12 -22.88 -10.39 4.73
C ASP A 12 -23.72 -9.96 5.95
N VAL A 13 -23.04 -9.48 6.98
CA VAL A 13 -23.64 -9.10 8.26
C VAL A 13 -24.57 -7.90 8.09
N VAL A 14 -24.18 -6.88 7.34
CA VAL A 14 -25.05 -5.72 7.07
C VAL A 14 -26.32 -6.19 6.36
N GLY A 15 -26.22 -7.08 5.37
CA GLY A 15 -27.39 -7.62 4.68
C GLY A 15 -28.32 -8.41 5.61
N VAL A 16 -27.78 -9.21 6.54
CA VAL A 16 -28.57 -9.88 7.58
C VAL A 16 -29.29 -8.87 8.47
N LEU A 17 -28.56 -7.88 9.00
CA LEU A 17 -29.12 -6.84 9.88
C LEU A 17 -30.15 -5.94 9.18
N ARG A 18 -30.11 -5.87 7.85
CA ARG A 18 -31.08 -5.12 7.02
C ARG A 18 -32.19 -5.99 6.44
N GLY A 19 -32.27 -7.26 6.81
CA GLY A 19 -33.33 -8.18 6.34
C GLY A 19 -33.30 -8.46 4.84
N ARG A 20 -32.11 -8.40 4.21
CA ARG A 20 -31.96 -8.64 2.76
C ARG A 20 -32.15 -10.10 2.35
N TYR A 21 -32.06 -11.01 3.31
CA TYR A 21 -32.08 -12.45 3.07
C TYR A 21 -33.34 -13.08 3.65
N TRP A 22 -33.98 -13.95 2.87
CA TRP A 22 -35.12 -14.77 3.33
C TRP A 22 -34.73 -15.72 4.47
N HIS A 23 -33.47 -16.18 4.47
CA HIS A 23 -32.90 -17.04 5.49
C HIS A 23 -31.41 -16.71 5.67
N GLU A 24 -30.90 -16.72 6.90
CA GLU A 24 -29.53 -16.29 7.24
C GLU A 24 -28.44 -17.06 6.49
N ALA A 25 -28.65 -18.35 6.21
CA ALA A 25 -27.72 -19.15 5.43
C ALA A 25 -27.40 -18.58 4.02
N LEU A 26 -28.31 -17.79 3.44
CA LEU A 26 -28.10 -17.15 2.13
C LEU A 26 -27.14 -15.95 2.18
N SER A 27 -26.79 -15.49 3.38
CA SER A 27 -25.80 -14.42 3.59
C SER A 27 -24.35 -14.90 3.54
N VAL A 28 -24.13 -16.22 3.53
CA VAL A 28 -22.79 -16.82 3.46
C VAL A 28 -22.19 -16.57 2.07
N LYS A 29 -20.97 -16.04 2.03
CA LYS A 29 -20.17 -15.80 0.83
C LYS A 29 -18.98 -16.74 0.85
N VAL A 30 -18.83 -17.55 -0.20
CA VAL A 30 -17.79 -18.59 -0.27
C VAL A 30 -16.76 -18.23 -1.35
N GLY A 31 -15.48 -18.32 -0.98
CA GLY A 31 -14.34 -18.02 -1.83
C GLY A 31 -13.88 -16.56 -1.75
N GLU A 32 -12.58 -16.35 -1.92
CA GLU A 32 -11.88 -15.06 -1.77
C GLU A 32 -12.57 -13.91 -2.52
N THR A 33 -12.94 -14.12 -3.79
CA THR A 33 -13.63 -13.09 -4.59
C THR A 33 -14.98 -12.69 -3.99
N ALA A 34 -15.77 -13.67 -3.52
CA ALA A 34 -17.06 -13.40 -2.90
C ALA A 34 -16.89 -12.72 -1.53
N ILE A 35 -15.85 -13.09 -0.78
CA ILE A 35 -15.49 -12.45 0.49
C ILE A 35 -15.14 -10.99 0.26
N ARG A 36 -14.22 -10.68 -0.67
CA ARG A 36 -13.80 -9.31 -0.97
C ARG A 36 -14.96 -8.44 -1.49
N ASN A 37 -15.79 -8.99 -2.38
CA ASN A 37 -17.01 -8.31 -2.82
C ASN A 37 -17.99 -8.09 -1.66
N CYS A 38 -18.08 -9.01 -0.70
CA CYS A 38 -18.89 -8.82 0.49
C CYS A 38 -18.45 -7.59 1.30
N PHE A 39 -17.15 -7.37 1.49
CA PHE A 39 -16.64 -6.18 2.18
C PHE A 39 -17.04 -4.90 1.42
N LYS A 40 -16.79 -4.89 0.10
CA LYS A 40 -17.15 -3.78 -0.79
C LYS A 40 -18.64 -3.45 -0.76
N ASP A 41 -19.50 -4.45 -0.94
CA ASP A 41 -20.94 -4.28 -1.06
C ASP A 41 -21.58 -3.85 0.27
N GLN A 42 -21.05 -4.32 1.40
CA GLN A 42 -21.48 -3.86 2.72
C GLN A 42 -21.15 -2.39 2.93
N LEU A 43 -19.92 -1.95 2.62
CA LEU A 43 -19.53 -0.54 2.73
C LEU A 43 -20.29 0.36 1.75
N ALA A 44 -20.45 -0.08 0.49
CA ALA A 44 -21.24 0.65 -0.51
C ALA A 44 -22.71 0.80 -0.06
N SER A 45 -23.27 -0.22 0.59
CA SER A 45 -24.61 -0.16 1.17
C SER A 45 -24.73 0.88 2.26
N LEU A 46 -23.75 0.96 3.17
CA LEU A 46 -23.74 1.95 4.23
C LEU A 46 -23.61 3.38 3.67
N ARG A 47 -22.78 3.58 2.65
CA ARG A 47 -22.69 4.85 1.92
C ARG A 47 -24.04 5.23 1.30
N GLN A 48 -24.69 4.28 0.62
CA GLN A 48 -25.98 4.50 -0.03
C GLN A 48 -27.08 4.87 0.98
N GLU A 49 -27.12 4.18 2.13
CA GLU A 49 -28.03 4.54 3.24
C GLU A 49 -27.76 5.97 3.75
N GLY A 50 -26.49 6.37 3.82
CA GLY A 50 -26.09 7.75 4.15
C GLY A 50 -26.67 8.76 3.17
N LEU A 51 -26.54 8.52 1.87
CA LEU A 51 -27.11 9.40 0.84
C LEU A 51 -28.63 9.51 0.93
N GLU A 52 -29.32 8.38 1.15
CA GLU A 52 -30.78 8.33 1.23
C GLU A 52 -31.33 9.04 2.46
N ARG A 53 -30.63 8.96 3.60
CA ARG A 53 -31.12 9.46 4.90
C ARG A 53 -30.61 10.86 5.23
N MET A 54 -29.42 11.20 4.76
CA MET A 54 -28.75 12.46 5.09
C MET A 54 -28.68 13.41 3.89
N GLY A 55 -28.83 12.92 2.66
CA GLY A 55 -28.63 13.71 1.44
C GLY A 55 -27.18 13.66 0.94
N ASN A 56 -26.82 14.60 0.05
CA ASN A 56 -25.51 14.62 -0.60
C ASN A 56 -24.40 15.14 0.34
N HIS A 57 -23.94 14.27 1.24
CA HIS A 57 -22.82 14.53 2.15
C HIS A 57 -21.70 13.49 1.94
N PRO A 58 -20.41 13.90 2.10
CA PRO A 58 -19.31 12.96 2.07
C PRO A 58 -19.44 11.86 3.12
N CYS A 59 -19.19 10.62 2.73
CA CYS A 59 -19.15 9.46 3.59
C CYS A 59 -17.68 9.03 3.77
N VAL A 60 -17.17 9.18 5.00
CA VAL A 60 -15.78 8.87 5.33
C VAL A 60 -15.73 7.71 6.32
N MET A 61 -14.99 6.65 5.99
CA MET A 61 -14.70 5.56 6.91
C MET A 61 -13.55 5.98 7.83
N THR A 62 -13.87 6.52 9.00
CA THR A 62 -12.86 7.10 9.89
C THR A 62 -11.93 6.08 10.51
N GLU A 63 -12.33 4.81 10.59
CA GLU A 63 -11.51 3.74 11.17
C GLU A 63 -11.81 2.41 10.48
N PHE A 64 -10.75 1.69 10.14
CA PHE A 64 -10.76 0.26 9.84
C PHE A 64 -9.37 -0.30 10.12
N GLY A 65 -9.21 -1.62 10.15
CA GLY A 65 -7.90 -2.23 10.39
C GLY A 65 -7.99 -3.72 10.67
N ILE A 66 -6.85 -4.31 11.03
CA ILE A 66 -6.73 -5.71 11.42
C ILE A 66 -5.87 -5.84 12.67
N PRO A 67 -6.06 -6.89 13.48
CA PRO A 67 -5.10 -7.25 14.51
C PRO A 67 -3.87 -7.92 13.89
N TYR A 68 -2.68 -7.35 14.11
CA TYR A 68 -1.42 -7.93 13.65
C TYR A 68 -1.03 -9.18 14.43
N ASP A 69 -1.50 -9.31 15.68
CA ASP A 69 -1.28 -10.49 16.53
C ASP A 69 -2.19 -11.69 16.17
N MET A 70 -2.88 -11.60 15.03
CA MET A 70 -3.66 -12.70 14.46
C MET A 70 -2.82 -13.95 14.18
N GLY A 71 -3.48 -15.11 14.15
CA GLY A 71 -2.79 -16.39 13.92
C GLY A 71 -1.82 -16.75 15.04
N GLU A 72 -2.14 -16.39 16.30
CA GLU A 72 -1.33 -16.70 17.49
C GLU A 72 0.10 -16.14 17.38
N LYS A 73 0.25 -14.93 16.82
CA LYS A 73 1.54 -14.25 16.66
C LYS A 73 2.56 -15.04 15.82
N LYS A 74 2.10 -15.94 14.94
CA LYS A 74 2.98 -16.75 14.08
C LYS A 74 3.95 -15.87 13.27
N ALA A 75 3.44 -14.78 12.67
CA ALA A 75 4.21 -13.85 11.86
C ALA A 75 5.43 -13.26 12.58
N TYR A 76 5.36 -13.09 13.90
CA TYR A 76 6.43 -12.46 14.70
C TYR A 76 7.64 -13.39 14.84
N LYS A 77 7.42 -14.69 14.69
CA LYS A 77 8.46 -15.71 14.72
C LYS A 77 8.96 -16.07 13.33
N THR A 78 8.12 -15.89 12.31
CA THR A 78 8.42 -16.36 10.94
C THR A 78 8.77 -15.23 9.98
N GLY A 79 8.47 -13.96 10.30
CA GLY A 79 8.54 -12.84 9.36
C GLY A 79 7.47 -12.88 8.25
N ASP A 80 6.66 -13.94 8.21
CA ASP A 80 5.61 -14.18 7.20
C ASP A 80 4.29 -13.55 7.65
N TYR A 81 3.96 -12.41 7.04
CA TYR A 81 2.75 -11.64 7.30
C TYR A 81 1.63 -11.92 6.28
N ALA A 82 1.67 -13.03 5.53
CA ALA A 82 0.73 -13.28 4.43
C ALA A 82 -0.74 -13.23 4.84
N ASP A 83 -1.10 -13.68 6.04
CA ASP A 83 -2.48 -13.62 6.53
C ASP A 83 -2.90 -12.18 6.87
N GLN A 84 -2.00 -11.38 7.46
CA GLN A 84 -2.20 -9.96 7.74
C GLN A 84 -2.32 -9.17 6.42
N SER A 85 -1.42 -9.40 5.47
CA SER A 85 -1.46 -8.76 4.15
C SER A 85 -2.74 -9.10 3.40
N ALA A 86 -3.18 -10.36 3.41
CA ALA A 86 -4.43 -10.76 2.76
C ALA A 86 -5.66 -10.13 3.43
N ALA A 87 -5.71 -10.12 4.77
CA ALA A 87 -6.82 -9.52 5.51
C ALA A 87 -6.89 -7.99 5.30
N LEU A 88 -5.75 -7.30 5.34
CA LEU A 88 -5.68 -5.86 5.16
C LEU A 88 -6.00 -5.46 3.71
N ASP A 89 -5.47 -6.19 2.72
CA ASP A 89 -5.79 -5.97 1.31
C ASP A 89 -7.28 -6.21 1.00
N ALA A 90 -7.93 -7.17 1.65
CA ALA A 90 -9.38 -7.36 1.52
C ALA A 90 -10.18 -6.18 2.12
N ASN A 91 -9.74 -5.61 3.25
CA ASN A 91 -10.35 -4.41 3.82
C ASN A 91 -10.20 -3.21 2.88
N TYR A 92 -8.99 -2.97 2.36
CA TYR A 92 -8.74 -1.89 1.40
C TYR A 92 -9.55 -2.07 0.11
N TYR A 93 -9.62 -3.29 -0.44
CA TYR A 93 -10.47 -3.59 -1.59
C TYR A 93 -11.93 -3.17 -1.36
N GLY A 94 -12.45 -3.43 -0.16
CA GLY A 94 -13.77 -2.99 0.25
C GLY A 94 -13.86 -1.46 0.29
N ALA A 95 -12.93 -0.80 0.98
CA ALA A 95 -12.89 0.64 1.15
C ALA A 95 -12.82 1.39 -0.19
N GLU A 96 -11.80 1.09 -1.00
CA GLU A 96 -11.54 1.70 -2.31
C GLU A 96 -12.70 1.46 -3.29
N GLY A 97 -13.26 0.24 -3.28
CA GLY A 97 -14.34 -0.15 -4.18
C GLY A 97 -15.73 0.35 -3.77
N SER A 98 -15.92 0.80 -2.52
CA SER A 98 -17.24 1.16 -1.98
C SER A 98 -17.82 2.46 -2.56
N GLY A 99 -16.96 3.30 -3.16
CA GLY A 99 -17.31 4.65 -3.59
C GLY A 99 -17.34 5.69 -2.46
N MET A 100 -16.94 5.33 -1.24
CA MET A 100 -16.77 6.29 -0.12
C MET A 100 -15.72 7.35 -0.47
N GLU A 101 -15.96 8.57 0.01
CA GLU A 101 -15.16 9.76 -0.28
C GLU A 101 -13.81 9.75 0.46
N GLY A 102 -13.66 8.92 1.50
CA GLY A 102 -12.40 8.75 2.21
C GLY A 102 -12.41 7.58 3.18
N HIS A 103 -11.22 7.17 3.59
CA HIS A 103 -11.00 6.12 4.59
C HIS A 103 -9.71 6.38 5.37
N CYS A 104 -9.66 5.96 6.63
CA CYS A 104 -8.48 6.10 7.49
C CYS A 104 -8.18 4.77 8.19
N LEU A 105 -6.95 4.27 7.99
CA LEU A 105 -6.46 3.05 8.64
C LEU A 105 -6.11 3.35 10.10
N TRP A 106 -6.65 2.54 11.01
CA TRP A 106 -6.30 2.51 12.42
C TRP A 106 -5.20 1.45 12.62
N VAL A 107 -4.01 1.76 13.15
CA VAL A 107 -3.49 3.02 13.70
C VAL A 107 -1.96 3.05 13.52
N TYR A 108 -1.33 4.19 13.77
CA TYR A 108 0.12 4.28 13.94
C TYR A 108 0.46 4.49 15.42
N THR A 109 1.22 3.56 16.01
CA THR A 109 1.71 3.66 17.39
C THR A 109 3.24 3.53 17.42
N ALA A 110 3.92 4.65 17.68
CA ALA A 110 5.39 4.76 17.62
C ALA A 110 6.16 3.86 18.62
N LYS A 111 5.48 3.30 19.63
CA LYS A 111 6.08 2.45 20.67
C LYS A 111 5.58 1.00 20.62
N ASN A 112 4.91 0.61 19.54
CA ASN A 112 4.39 -0.74 19.39
C ASN A 112 5.54 -1.76 19.34
N THR A 113 5.35 -2.91 19.99
CA THR A 113 6.27 -4.05 19.92
C THR A 113 5.48 -5.36 19.76
N HIS A 114 6.10 -6.42 19.25
CA HIS A 114 5.49 -7.76 19.17
C HIS A 114 5.07 -8.29 20.55
N GLN A 115 5.82 -7.91 21.59
CA GLN A 115 5.57 -8.35 22.95
C GLN A 115 4.32 -7.70 23.54
N HIS A 116 4.22 -6.36 23.45
CA HIS A 116 3.23 -5.58 24.18
C HIS A 116 2.12 -4.99 23.30
N GLY A 117 2.21 -5.17 21.98
CA GLY A 117 1.30 -4.59 21.01
C GLY A 117 1.33 -3.06 21.07
N ASP A 118 0.17 -2.43 20.91
CA ASP A 118 0.04 -0.97 20.86
C ASP A 118 -0.05 -0.31 22.24
N LEU A 119 0.26 -1.06 23.31
CA LEU A 119 0.22 -0.64 24.71
C LEU A 119 -1.20 -0.32 25.22
N TRP A 120 -2.24 -0.73 24.49
CA TRP A 120 -3.63 -0.51 24.86
C TRP A 120 -4.41 -1.82 24.94
N ASN A 121 -4.90 -2.20 26.13
CA ASN A 121 -5.74 -3.39 26.35
C ASN A 121 -5.22 -4.74 25.78
N GLY A 122 -3.92 -4.84 25.50
CA GLY A 122 -3.33 -6.01 24.84
C GLY A 122 -3.69 -6.13 23.36
N GLU A 123 -4.13 -5.04 22.73
CA GLU A 123 -4.35 -4.92 21.30
C GLU A 123 -3.01 -4.75 20.56
N ASP A 124 -3.05 -5.03 19.27
CA ASP A 124 -1.91 -4.92 18.38
C ASP A 124 -2.42 -4.53 16.98
N LEU A 125 -2.91 -3.30 16.87
CA LEU A 125 -3.52 -2.76 15.65
C LEU A 125 -2.58 -1.85 14.86
N SER A 126 -1.42 -1.53 15.42
CA SER A 126 -0.48 -0.58 14.82
C SER A 126 0.13 -1.14 13.53
N VAL A 127 0.16 -0.32 12.47
CA VAL A 127 0.90 -0.62 11.21
C VAL A 127 2.41 -0.57 11.37
N PHE A 128 2.88 -0.08 12.52
CA PHE A 128 4.28 0.05 12.86
C PHE A 128 4.62 -0.80 14.08
N SER A 129 5.82 -1.37 14.12
CA SER A 129 6.42 -2.04 15.27
C SER A 129 7.92 -1.80 15.26
N LEU A 130 8.52 -1.65 16.45
CA LEU A 130 9.99 -1.53 16.59
C LEU A 130 10.73 -2.83 16.22
N ASP A 131 10.02 -3.96 16.20
CA ASP A 131 10.57 -5.28 15.91
C ASP A 131 10.50 -5.66 14.41
N ASP A 132 9.89 -4.82 13.56
CA ASP A 132 9.69 -5.07 12.13
C ASP A 132 10.57 -4.14 11.26
N LYS A 133 10.85 -4.58 10.03
CA LYS A 133 11.60 -3.83 9.01
C LYS A 133 10.68 -2.88 8.24
N THR A 134 11.27 -1.82 7.68
CA THR A 134 10.60 -0.95 6.71
C THR A 134 10.72 -1.51 5.30
N LEU A 135 9.85 -1.05 4.39
CA LEU A 135 9.96 -1.45 2.98
C LEU A 135 11.32 -1.02 2.40
N PRO A 136 11.98 -1.88 1.60
CA PRO A 136 13.21 -1.51 0.94
C PRO A 136 12.94 -0.37 -0.06
N MET A 137 13.73 0.70 0.06
CA MET A 137 13.74 1.79 -0.92
C MET A 137 14.80 1.53 -1.98
N SER A 138 14.59 2.02 -3.21
CA SER A 138 15.60 1.91 -4.27
C SER A 138 16.91 2.57 -3.80
N PRO A 139 18.06 1.89 -3.88
CA PRO A 139 19.36 2.46 -3.50
C PRO A 139 19.91 3.42 -4.55
N LEU A 140 19.24 3.59 -5.69
CA LEU A 140 19.69 4.49 -6.75
C LEU A 140 19.60 5.94 -6.28
N PRO A 141 20.67 6.75 -6.46
CA PRO A 141 20.61 8.17 -6.17
C PRO A 141 19.49 8.79 -7.00
N ARG A 142 18.54 9.43 -6.33
CA ARG A 142 17.47 10.20 -6.97
C ARG A 142 18.15 11.35 -7.70
N SER A 143 18.33 11.25 -9.01
CA SER A 143 18.90 12.35 -9.78
C SER A 143 17.89 13.51 -9.76
N PRO A 144 18.23 14.68 -9.20
CA PRO A 144 17.39 15.85 -9.40
C PRO A 144 17.36 16.13 -10.90
N SER A 145 16.17 16.16 -11.49
CA SER A 145 15.98 16.59 -12.87
C SER A 145 16.66 17.96 -13.08
N PRO A 146 17.51 18.12 -14.12
CA PRO A 146 18.19 19.39 -14.34
C PRO A 146 17.18 20.42 -14.88
N ASN A 147 16.63 21.24 -13.99
CA ASN A 147 15.93 22.46 -14.40
C ASN A 147 16.98 23.51 -14.82
N PRO A 148 16.89 24.09 -16.04
CA PRO A 148 17.79 25.15 -16.45
C PRO A 148 17.39 26.49 -15.79
N SER A 149 18.35 27.05 -15.04
CA SER A 149 18.53 28.47 -14.68
C SER A 149 17.46 29.20 -13.87
N SER A 150 17.83 29.68 -12.67
CA SER A 150 18.12 31.11 -12.46
C SER A 150 18.72 31.34 -11.07
N ASP A 151 19.91 31.93 -11.03
CA ASP A 151 20.58 32.41 -9.83
C ASP A 151 19.70 33.38 -9.03
N LEU A 152 19.18 32.93 -7.90
CA LEU A 152 18.77 33.83 -6.82
C LEU A 152 19.18 33.22 -5.48
N LYS A 153 20.25 33.79 -4.91
CA LYS A 153 20.64 33.57 -3.51
C LYS A 153 19.45 33.86 -2.61
N ARG A 154 18.90 32.83 -1.98
CA ARG A 154 17.95 32.98 -0.87
C ARG A 154 18.61 32.49 0.41
N ASN A 155 19.00 33.43 1.26
CA ASN A 155 19.28 33.16 2.66
C ASN A 155 17.99 32.70 3.33
N SER A 156 17.95 31.48 3.83
CA SER A 156 16.95 31.03 4.80
C SER A 156 17.60 30.05 5.76
N MET A 157 17.52 30.37 7.04
CA MET A 157 17.93 29.49 8.12
C MET A 157 17.00 28.26 8.11
N SER A 158 17.54 27.10 7.75
CA SER A 158 16.87 25.82 7.94
C SER A 158 17.34 25.20 9.24
N ARG A 159 16.39 24.71 10.04
CA ARG A 159 16.63 23.85 11.19
C ARG A 159 17.25 22.54 10.68
N ASP A 160 18.27 22.06 11.39
CA ASP A 160 18.92 20.78 11.15
C ASP A 160 17.93 19.64 11.35
N VAL A 161 17.49 19.04 10.24
CA VAL A 161 16.99 17.66 10.21
C VAL A 161 18.11 16.87 9.52
N PRO A 162 18.64 15.78 10.12
CA PRO A 162 19.70 15.01 9.49
C PRO A 162 19.21 14.42 8.17
N ASP A 163 19.89 14.81 7.09
CA ASP A 163 19.69 14.25 5.76
C ASP A 163 20.41 12.89 5.70
N GLU A 164 19.64 11.80 5.85
CA GLU A 164 20.15 10.42 5.73
C GLU A 164 20.72 10.09 4.33
N SER A 165 20.57 10.97 3.34
CA SER A 165 21.18 10.78 2.02
C SER A 165 22.67 11.15 1.97
N THR A 166 23.21 11.78 3.03
CA THR A 166 24.63 12.13 3.10
C THR A 166 25.47 10.98 3.66
N VAL A 167 26.31 10.38 2.80
CA VAL A 167 27.25 9.33 3.23
C VAL A 167 28.36 9.96 4.08
N THR A 168 28.27 9.78 5.40
CA THR A 168 29.32 10.14 6.35
C THR A 168 30.13 8.90 6.77
N PRO A 169 31.38 9.07 7.25
CA PRO A 169 32.18 7.95 7.76
C PRO A 169 31.50 7.16 8.90
N GLU A 170 30.63 7.80 9.69
CA GLU A 170 29.85 7.15 10.76
C GLU A 170 28.77 6.20 10.21
N ASN A 171 28.02 6.61 9.19
CA ASN A 171 27.00 5.75 8.55
C ASN A 171 27.64 4.54 7.84
N LEU A 172 28.84 4.73 7.29
CA LEU A 172 29.65 3.65 6.71
C LEU A 172 30.12 2.64 7.76
N GLN A 173 30.55 3.09 8.95
CA GLN A 173 30.98 2.17 10.01
C GLN A 173 29.83 1.33 10.56
N ASN A 174 28.63 1.90 10.67
CA ASN A 174 27.42 1.16 11.09
C ASN A 174 26.97 0.11 10.05
N THR A 175 27.33 0.28 8.78
CA THR A 175 27.02 -0.68 7.71
C THR A 175 28.10 -1.78 7.59
N ILE A 176 29.32 -1.53 8.08
CA ILE A 176 30.48 -2.43 7.97
C ILE A 176 30.63 -3.38 9.18
N THR A 177 29.80 -3.25 10.22
CA THR A 177 29.77 -4.23 11.31
C THR A 177 29.11 -5.53 10.84
N ASN A 178 29.91 -6.38 10.18
CA ASN A 178 29.57 -7.79 9.95
C ASN A 178 29.16 -8.45 11.28
N PRO A 179 27.99 -9.09 11.36
CA PRO A 179 27.72 -9.97 12.49
C PRO A 179 28.76 -11.10 12.46
N SER A 180 29.40 -11.33 13.61
CA SER A 180 30.42 -12.36 13.76
C SER A 180 29.82 -13.73 13.44
N ILE A 181 30.28 -14.37 12.36
CA ILE A 181 29.87 -15.73 11.99
C ILE A 181 30.47 -16.69 13.02
N SER A 182 29.67 -17.09 13.99
CA SER A 182 30.01 -18.21 14.87
C SER A 182 29.51 -19.51 14.24
N SER A 183 30.44 -20.31 13.74
CA SER A 183 30.17 -21.66 13.24
C SER A 183 30.16 -22.66 14.39
N ALA A 184 29.07 -22.71 15.14
CA ALA A 184 28.77 -23.81 16.05
C ALA A 184 27.33 -24.30 15.76
N PRO A 185 27.11 -25.60 15.47
CA PRO A 185 25.78 -26.11 15.17
C PRO A 185 24.99 -26.19 16.49
N SER A 186 24.12 -25.22 16.74
CA SER A 186 23.12 -25.31 17.80
C SER A 186 22.06 -26.35 17.41
N LYS A 187 21.70 -27.20 18.37
CA LYS A 187 20.85 -28.38 18.16
C LYS A 187 19.35 -28.12 18.27
N ASP A 188 18.94 -26.87 18.27
CA ASP A 188 17.55 -26.45 18.09
C ASP A 188 17.59 -25.11 17.32
N PRO A 189 16.92 -24.96 16.16
CA PRO A 189 16.68 -23.64 15.63
C PRO A 189 15.71 -22.97 16.60
N GLU A 190 16.21 -22.18 17.54
CA GLU A 190 15.39 -21.24 18.27
C GLU A 190 14.56 -20.48 17.22
N LEU A 191 13.23 -20.53 17.33
CA LEU A 191 12.35 -19.68 16.54
C LEU A 191 12.65 -18.23 16.95
N THR A 192 13.66 -17.63 16.33
CA THR A 192 14.08 -16.26 16.57
C THR A 192 13.01 -15.33 16.01
N ASN A 193 12.74 -14.23 16.71
CA ASN A 193 11.84 -13.17 16.24
C ASN A 193 12.37 -12.64 14.89
N ALA A 194 11.92 -13.23 13.79
CA ALA A 194 12.35 -12.86 12.45
C ALA A 194 11.64 -11.56 12.06
N PRO A 195 12.36 -10.44 11.89
CA PRO A 195 11.74 -9.18 11.53
C PRO A 195 11.11 -9.29 10.13
N GLY A 196 9.81 -9.00 10.03
CA GLY A 196 9.09 -8.97 8.75
C GLY A 196 8.75 -7.53 8.35
N LEU A 197 7.94 -7.37 7.30
CA LEU A 197 7.51 -6.05 6.79
C LEU A 197 6.17 -5.58 7.35
N ARG A 198 5.57 -6.33 8.29
CA ARG A 198 4.30 -5.98 8.94
C ARG A 198 3.17 -5.65 7.95
N ALA A 199 3.08 -6.42 6.87
CA ALA A 199 2.12 -6.21 5.79
C ALA A 199 2.18 -4.81 5.13
N ALA A 200 3.35 -4.16 5.12
CA ALA A 200 3.52 -2.82 4.55
C ALA A 200 3.18 -2.76 3.06
N GLU A 201 3.37 -3.84 2.30
CA GLU A 201 2.91 -3.94 0.92
C GLU A 201 1.39 -3.77 0.77
N ALA A 202 0.62 -4.07 1.82
CA ALA A 202 -0.83 -4.02 1.77
C ALA A 202 -1.37 -2.64 2.12
N PHE A 203 -0.68 -1.83 2.93
CA PHE A 203 -1.13 -0.48 3.30
C PHE A 203 -0.38 0.67 2.61
N VAL A 204 0.80 0.43 2.03
CA VAL A 204 1.52 1.42 1.19
C VAL A 204 0.95 1.38 -0.22
N ARG A 205 -0.26 1.92 -0.41
CA ARG A 205 -1.04 1.75 -1.65
C ARG A 205 -1.10 3.05 -2.48
N PRO A 206 -1.21 2.96 -3.80
CA PRO A 206 -1.50 4.12 -4.64
C PRO A 206 -2.90 4.67 -4.38
N SER A 207 -3.04 5.99 -4.42
CA SER A 207 -4.32 6.65 -4.12
C SER A 207 -4.45 7.97 -4.86
N PRO A 208 -5.65 8.33 -5.37
CA PRO A 208 -5.90 9.67 -5.88
C PRO A 208 -5.81 10.69 -4.73
N TRP A 209 -4.94 11.70 -4.86
CA TRP A 209 -4.79 12.78 -3.89
C TRP A 209 -5.57 14.02 -4.30
N VAL A 210 -5.44 14.41 -5.56
CA VAL A 210 -6.17 15.53 -6.16
C VAL A 210 -6.68 15.07 -7.51
N VAL A 211 -7.96 15.25 -7.79
CA VAL A 211 -8.56 14.82 -9.06
C VAL A 211 -9.25 16.01 -9.71
N ALA A 212 -8.87 16.30 -10.95
CA ALA A 212 -9.49 17.35 -11.76
C ALA A 212 -10.80 16.85 -12.40
N GLY A 213 -11.78 16.53 -11.56
CA GLY A 213 -13.06 15.97 -11.95
C GLY A 213 -13.69 15.13 -10.85
N ASP A 214 -14.81 14.49 -11.16
CA ASP A 214 -15.51 13.60 -10.24
C ASP A 214 -14.94 12.19 -10.34
N VAL A 215 -14.47 11.62 -9.23
CA VAL A 215 -14.04 10.22 -9.18
C VAL A 215 -15.26 9.31 -9.32
N LEU A 216 -15.26 8.47 -10.36
CA LEU A 216 -16.32 7.48 -10.58
C LEU A 216 -15.97 6.14 -9.92
N GLN A 217 -14.71 5.74 -9.99
CA GLN A 217 -14.20 4.50 -9.43
C GLN A 217 -12.68 4.58 -9.32
N TYR A 218 -12.10 3.98 -8.28
CA TYR A 218 -10.68 3.67 -8.24
C TYR A 218 -10.45 2.37 -7.48
N GLY A 219 -9.23 1.86 -7.52
CA GLY A 219 -8.81 0.74 -6.69
C GLY A 219 -7.43 0.21 -7.06
N PHE A 220 -6.84 -0.50 -6.11
CA PHE A 220 -5.55 -1.17 -6.25
C PHE A 220 -5.71 -2.68 -6.08
N ASP A 221 -5.23 -3.45 -7.07
CA ASP A 221 -5.06 -4.89 -6.97
C ASP A 221 -3.61 -5.18 -6.58
N LEU A 222 -3.39 -5.60 -5.33
CA LEU A 222 -2.08 -5.94 -4.80
C LEU A 222 -1.46 -7.16 -5.49
N ARG A 223 -2.28 -8.12 -5.95
CA ARG A 223 -1.78 -9.35 -6.58
C ARG A 223 -1.19 -9.08 -7.95
N SER A 224 -1.88 -8.28 -8.76
CA SER A 224 -1.39 -7.89 -10.09
C SER A 224 -0.59 -6.58 -10.08
N CYS A 225 -0.41 -5.96 -8.91
CA CYS A 225 0.19 -4.64 -8.74
C CYS A 225 -0.39 -3.62 -9.73
N THR A 226 -1.73 -3.53 -9.79
CA THR A 226 -2.43 -2.69 -10.76
C THR A 226 -3.32 -1.68 -10.06
N PHE A 227 -3.06 -0.40 -10.30
CA PHE A 227 -3.93 0.70 -9.90
C PHE A 227 -4.81 1.13 -11.06
N THR A 228 -6.08 1.42 -10.78
CA THR A 228 -7.01 1.98 -11.75
C THR A 228 -7.74 3.19 -11.16
N LEU A 229 -7.96 4.20 -11.99
CA LEU A 229 -8.76 5.38 -11.69
C LEU A 229 -9.65 5.69 -12.90
N LYS A 230 -10.95 5.84 -12.65
CA LYS A 230 -11.94 6.32 -13.61
C LYS A 230 -12.58 7.58 -13.06
N LEU A 231 -12.59 8.63 -13.87
CA LEU A 231 -13.13 9.93 -13.49
C LEU A 231 -14.01 10.52 -14.60
N LYS A 232 -14.80 11.53 -14.24
CA LYS A 232 -15.53 12.37 -15.19
C LYS A 232 -15.10 13.83 -15.00
N ALA A 233 -14.54 14.41 -16.04
CA ALA A 233 -14.11 15.81 -16.04
C ALA A 233 -15.06 16.66 -16.89
N SER A 234 -15.46 17.83 -16.39
CA SER A 234 -16.30 18.77 -17.15
C SER A 234 -15.48 19.60 -18.16
N ALA A 235 -14.15 19.69 -17.95
CA ALA A 235 -13.19 20.35 -18.82
C ALA A 235 -11.80 19.72 -18.58
N PRO A 236 -10.84 19.85 -19.53
CA PRO A 236 -9.45 19.46 -19.29
C PRO A 236 -8.84 20.26 -18.11
N PRO A 237 -7.94 19.67 -17.29
CA PRO A 237 -7.23 20.39 -16.24
C PRO A 237 -6.29 21.44 -16.83
N SER A 238 -6.06 22.51 -16.07
CA SER A 238 -5.04 23.51 -16.42
C SER A 238 -3.64 22.93 -16.22
N GLU A 239 -2.64 23.54 -16.86
CA GLU A 239 -1.24 23.07 -16.76
C GLU A 239 -0.75 22.99 -15.30
N GLY A 240 -1.16 23.93 -14.44
CA GLY A 240 -0.77 23.97 -13.03
C GLY A 240 -1.65 23.19 -12.06
N ALA A 241 -2.74 22.55 -12.52
CA ALA A 241 -3.65 21.80 -11.67
C ALA A 241 -4.05 20.45 -12.29
N PRO A 242 -3.07 19.54 -12.54
CA PRO A 242 -3.36 18.19 -13.03
C PRO A 242 -4.08 17.33 -11.98
N THR A 243 -4.60 16.20 -12.43
CA THR A 243 -4.92 15.08 -11.52
C THR A 243 -3.60 14.53 -10.96
N VAL A 244 -3.53 14.36 -9.63
CA VAL A 244 -2.37 13.89 -8.87
C VAL A 244 -2.73 12.61 -8.14
N VAL A 245 -1.93 11.57 -8.38
CA VAL A 245 -2.04 10.26 -7.74
C VAL A 245 -0.76 10.02 -6.95
N PHE A 246 -0.88 9.68 -5.67
CA PHE A 246 0.23 9.09 -4.94
C PHE A 246 0.55 7.72 -5.51
N LEU A 247 1.82 7.52 -5.85
CA LEU A 247 2.27 6.33 -6.56
C LEU A 247 3.50 5.76 -5.84
N PRO A 248 3.33 4.84 -4.87
CA PRO A 248 4.42 4.30 -4.09
C PRO A 248 5.53 3.70 -4.94
N GLU A 249 6.76 4.20 -4.78
CA GLU A 249 7.94 3.72 -5.52
C GLU A 249 8.17 2.21 -5.33
N PHE A 250 7.86 1.67 -4.14
CA PHE A 250 7.95 0.25 -3.85
C PHE A 250 7.17 -0.65 -4.84
N HIS A 251 5.96 -0.22 -5.20
CA HIS A 251 5.09 -0.92 -6.16
C HIS A 251 5.36 -0.48 -7.60
N TYR A 252 5.71 0.79 -7.80
CA TYR A 252 5.83 1.41 -9.11
C TYR A 252 7.18 2.12 -9.27
N PRO A 253 8.32 1.40 -9.33
CA PRO A 253 9.57 2.04 -9.69
C PRO A 253 9.45 2.69 -11.07
N GLN A 254 10.03 3.89 -11.25
CA GLN A 254 9.86 4.67 -12.48
C GLN A 254 10.25 3.87 -13.74
N ASP A 255 11.36 3.12 -13.66
CA ASP A 255 11.87 2.31 -14.77
C ASP A 255 11.15 0.97 -14.95
N ASN A 256 10.20 0.64 -14.06
CA ASN A 256 9.57 -0.67 -14.01
C ASN A 256 8.07 -0.59 -13.70
N CYS A 257 7.41 0.44 -14.24
CA CYS A 257 5.96 0.54 -14.27
C CYS A 257 5.47 1.00 -15.65
N THR A 258 4.24 0.63 -15.98
CA THR A 258 3.57 1.03 -17.22
C THR A 258 2.36 1.88 -16.88
N VAL A 259 2.27 3.07 -17.49
CA VAL A 259 1.14 3.99 -17.33
C VAL A 259 0.34 4.03 -18.63
N GLU A 260 -0.94 3.70 -18.53
CA GLU A 260 -1.92 3.73 -19.61
C GLU A 260 -2.99 4.78 -19.29
N VAL A 261 -3.17 5.77 -20.16
CA VAL A 261 -4.18 6.82 -20.02
C VAL A 261 -5.07 6.87 -21.24
N SER A 262 -6.37 7.16 -21.05
CA SER A 262 -7.32 7.32 -22.15
C SER A 262 -7.05 8.55 -23.01
N SER A 263 -6.43 9.59 -22.45
CA SER A 263 -6.10 10.82 -23.17
C SER A 263 -5.01 11.62 -22.47
N GLY A 264 -4.46 12.57 -23.22
CA GLY A 264 -3.57 13.60 -22.71
C GLY A 264 -2.15 13.11 -22.39
N LYS A 265 -1.51 13.74 -21.41
CA LYS A 265 -0.12 13.47 -21.04
C LYS A 265 -0.01 13.17 -19.55
N TRP A 266 1.02 12.43 -19.17
CA TRP A 266 1.33 12.13 -17.78
C TRP A 266 2.83 12.31 -17.51
N ALA A 267 3.18 12.51 -16.24
CA ALA A 267 4.55 12.52 -15.77
C ALA A 267 4.61 11.92 -14.37
N ILE A 268 5.68 11.18 -14.06
CA ILE A 268 5.99 10.74 -12.70
C ILE A 268 7.10 11.65 -12.19
N SER A 269 6.93 12.22 -11.00
CA SER A 269 7.96 13.03 -10.33
C SER A 269 8.05 12.66 -8.85
N THR A 270 9.19 13.00 -8.26
CA THR A 270 9.40 12.91 -6.82
C THR A 270 9.61 14.33 -6.33
N ASP A 271 8.67 14.82 -5.51
CA ASP A 271 8.69 16.21 -5.02
C ASP A 271 8.84 16.18 -3.48
N ASP A 272 9.54 17.17 -2.91
CA ASP A 272 9.80 17.36 -1.47
C ASP A 272 8.96 18.49 -0.84
N GLU A 273 8.08 19.15 -1.62
CA GLU A 273 7.41 20.39 -1.22
C GLU A 273 6.52 20.29 0.03
N GLU A 274 6.12 19.08 0.45
CA GLU A 274 5.17 18.86 1.55
C GLU A 274 5.66 17.85 2.61
N GLY A 275 6.95 17.48 2.62
CA GLY A 275 7.53 16.59 3.63
C GLY A 275 8.52 15.56 3.05
N PRO A 276 8.44 14.26 3.44
CA PRO A 276 9.34 13.25 2.92
C PRO A 276 9.18 13.13 1.39
N LEU A 277 10.25 12.76 0.70
CA LEU A 277 10.27 12.57 -0.75
C LEU A 277 9.24 11.52 -1.17
N VAL A 278 8.16 11.95 -1.82
CA VAL A 278 7.06 11.10 -2.27
C VAL A 278 6.98 11.11 -3.79
N GLN A 279 6.89 9.91 -4.38
CA GLN A 279 6.62 9.75 -5.80
C GLN A 279 5.13 9.97 -6.11
N LYS A 280 4.88 10.82 -7.11
CA LYS A 280 3.55 11.23 -7.56
C LYS A 280 3.44 11.03 -9.07
N LEU A 281 2.25 10.65 -9.54
CA LEU A 281 1.88 10.68 -10.95
C LEU A 281 0.97 11.89 -11.18
N LYS A 282 1.37 12.77 -12.10
CA LYS A 282 0.59 13.91 -12.59
C LYS A 282 -0.01 13.56 -13.94
N TRP A 283 -1.31 13.82 -14.12
CA TRP A 283 -2.05 13.49 -15.33
C TRP A 283 -2.90 14.67 -15.81
N TRP A 284 -2.66 15.10 -17.04
CA TRP A 284 -3.44 16.11 -17.76
C TRP A 284 -4.29 15.44 -18.81
N HIS A 285 -5.57 15.18 -18.51
CA HIS A 285 -6.51 14.46 -19.37
C HIS A 285 -7.47 15.40 -20.14
N ALA A 286 -8.22 14.87 -21.10
CA ALA A 286 -9.34 15.57 -21.72
C ALA A 286 -10.58 15.64 -20.79
N ASP A 287 -11.64 16.28 -21.25
CA ASP A 287 -12.96 16.28 -20.63
C ASP A 287 -13.71 14.96 -20.89
N GLY A 288 -14.88 14.80 -20.27
CA GLY A 288 -15.68 13.59 -20.34
C GLY A 288 -15.17 12.48 -19.43
N VAL A 289 -15.49 11.23 -19.77
CA VAL A 289 -15.08 10.06 -18.98
C VAL A 289 -13.65 9.66 -19.35
N GLN A 290 -12.77 9.60 -18.36
CA GLN A 290 -11.36 9.31 -18.53
C GLN A 290 -10.93 8.15 -17.63
N THR A 291 -9.91 7.41 -18.07
CA THR A 291 -9.34 6.27 -17.35
C THR A 291 -7.82 6.35 -17.30
N LEU A 292 -7.28 6.05 -16.12
CA LEU A 292 -5.87 5.84 -15.85
C LEU A 292 -5.70 4.42 -15.31
N LYS A 293 -4.71 3.70 -15.83
CA LYS A 293 -4.25 2.42 -15.30
C LYS A 293 -2.74 2.46 -15.15
N VAL A 294 -2.25 2.06 -14.00
CA VAL A 294 -0.80 1.91 -13.75
C VAL A 294 -0.55 0.47 -13.35
N THR A 295 0.36 -0.20 -14.05
CA THR A 295 0.79 -1.56 -13.76
C THR A 295 2.23 -1.51 -13.26
N GLY A 296 2.47 -1.96 -12.03
CA GLY A 296 3.77 -1.96 -11.39
C GLY A 296 4.39 -3.36 -11.30
N LEU A 297 5.29 -3.53 -10.34
CA LEU A 297 5.96 -4.78 -10.08
C LEU A 297 5.08 -5.75 -9.30
N ALA A 298 4.64 -6.83 -9.95
CA ALA A 298 4.00 -7.94 -9.27
C ALA A 298 5.06 -8.76 -8.51
N ARG A 299 5.24 -8.47 -7.22
CA ARG A 299 6.15 -9.21 -6.35
C ARG A 299 5.47 -10.45 -5.79
N GLN A 300 6.24 -11.53 -5.61
CA GLN A 300 5.82 -12.57 -4.67
C GLN A 300 6.01 -12.02 -3.26
N HIS A 301 4.92 -11.71 -2.59
CA HIS A 301 4.93 -11.15 -1.24
C HIS A 301 5.15 -12.28 -0.22
N ASN A 302 5.93 -12.00 0.85
CA ASN A 302 6.21 -12.91 1.98
C ASN A 302 7.23 -14.05 1.71
N VAL A 303 8.31 -13.79 0.97
CA VAL A 303 9.43 -14.74 0.85
C VAL A 303 10.42 -14.53 2.01
N LEU A 304 10.84 -15.62 2.67
CA LEU A 304 11.76 -15.62 3.81
C LEU A 304 13.16 -15.07 3.44
N GLU A 305 13.80 -14.38 4.39
CA GLU A 305 15.21 -13.95 4.32
C GLU A 305 16.17 -15.15 4.31
N GLY A 306 16.37 -15.64 3.11
CA GLY A 306 17.46 -16.51 2.65
C GLY A 306 17.51 -16.52 1.11
N SER A 307 16.76 -15.61 0.49
CA SER A 307 16.41 -15.61 -0.94
C SER A 307 16.68 -14.26 -1.61
N GLU A 308 17.37 -13.31 -0.98
CA GLU A 308 17.72 -12.04 -1.66
C GLU A 308 18.60 -12.29 -2.90
N GLU A 309 19.51 -13.27 -2.84
CA GLU A 309 20.26 -13.76 -4.00
C GLU A 309 19.34 -14.44 -5.04
N ASP A 310 18.33 -15.19 -4.58
CA ASP A 310 17.33 -15.84 -5.43
C ASP A 310 16.32 -14.85 -6.04
N MET A 311 16.02 -13.73 -5.37
CA MET A 311 15.19 -12.64 -5.87
C MET A 311 15.91 -11.90 -6.99
N GLY A 312 17.19 -11.58 -6.80
CA GLY A 312 18.03 -11.03 -7.87
C GLY A 312 18.08 -11.96 -9.08
N TYR A 313 18.19 -13.27 -8.85
CA TYR A 313 18.19 -14.28 -9.90
C TYR A 313 16.83 -14.42 -10.60
N LEU A 314 15.71 -14.46 -9.86
CA LEU A 314 14.35 -14.55 -10.40
C LEU A 314 13.94 -13.28 -11.14
N GLU A 315 14.26 -12.09 -10.63
CA GLU A 315 14.03 -10.81 -11.32
C GLU A 315 14.86 -10.75 -12.62
N GLN A 316 16.08 -11.29 -12.62
CA GLN A 316 16.92 -11.40 -13.81
C GLN A 316 16.40 -12.44 -14.82
N CYS A 317 15.87 -13.57 -14.35
CA CYS A 317 15.18 -14.56 -15.20
C CYS A 317 13.90 -14.00 -15.82
N GLN A 318 13.09 -13.24 -15.08
CA GLN A 318 11.88 -12.61 -15.60
C GLN A 318 12.18 -11.53 -16.65
N LYS A 319 13.23 -10.71 -16.44
CA LYS A 319 13.75 -9.79 -17.47
C LYS A 319 14.18 -10.52 -18.73
N ASN A 320 14.82 -11.68 -18.59
CA ASN A 320 15.27 -12.48 -19.74
C ASN A 320 14.12 -13.16 -20.47
N TYR A 321 13.07 -13.61 -19.77
CA TYR A 321 11.87 -14.19 -20.40
C TYR A 321 11.02 -13.14 -21.14
N ALA A 322 10.93 -11.91 -20.64
CA ALA A 322 10.24 -10.82 -21.33
C ALA A 322 10.90 -10.42 -22.66
N ASN A 323 12.20 -10.69 -22.82
CA ASN A 323 12.98 -10.43 -24.04
C ASN A 323 13.03 -11.63 -25.00
N CYS A 324 12.44 -12.78 -24.65
CA CYS A 324 12.32 -13.93 -25.54
C CYS A 324 10.95 -13.95 -26.23
N SER A 325 10.78 -13.11 -27.24
CA SER A 325 9.83 -13.41 -28.31
C SER A 325 10.46 -14.48 -29.22
N VAL A 326 9.92 -15.70 -29.14
CA VAL A 326 10.23 -16.74 -30.13
C VAL A 326 9.59 -16.28 -31.45
N MET A 327 10.43 -16.07 -32.48
CA MET A 327 10.01 -15.90 -33.87
C MET A 327 9.28 -17.13 -34.40
#